data_AF-A0A6B3SRN0-F1
#
_entry.id   AF-A0A6B3SRN0-F1
#
_cell.length_a   1.000
_cell.length_b   1.000
_cell.length_c   1.000
_cell.angle_alpha   90.00
_cell.angle_beta   90.00
_cell.angle_gamma   90.00
#
_symmetry.space_group_name_H-M   'P 1'
#
loop_
_entity.id
_entity.type
_entity.pdbx_description
1 polymer ?
#
loop_
_entity_poly.entity_id
_entity_poly.type
_entity_poly.pdbx_seq_one_letter_code
_entity_poly.pdbx_strand_id
1 'polypeptide(L)'
;MQPENQGQEARPGLVHGVSGLARNAFALFVSRVELAALEMGEVRDNLARLVIVGVLGTIALCFALACWTALVVALCWDAMGWKILLLVAVVYTVLAALILLRARSLLSPDSLSLPATLAELRGDRDALM
;
A
#
# COMPACT_ATOMS: atom_id res chain seq x y z
N MET A 1 -7.56 -79.02 17.62
CA MET A 1 -8.50 -78.32 16.73
C MET A 1 -8.59 -76.88 17.22
N GLN A 2 -8.04 -75.93 16.46
CA GLN A 2 -8.25 -74.49 16.66
C GLN A 2 -9.72 -74.14 16.39
N PRO A 3 -10.20 -73.01 16.93
CA PRO A 3 -10.43 -71.93 15.98
C PRO A 3 -9.78 -70.62 16.42
N GLU A 4 -9.32 -69.92 15.40
CA GLU A 4 -8.76 -68.58 15.43
C GLU A 4 -9.84 -67.58 15.83
N ASN A 5 -9.53 -66.68 16.78
CA ASN A 5 -10.27 -65.44 16.93
C ASN A 5 -9.31 -64.26 16.74
N GLN A 6 -8.91 -64.09 15.47
CA GLN A 6 -8.19 -62.92 14.96
C GLN A 6 -9.18 -61.76 14.76
N GLY A 7 -9.64 -61.17 15.85
CA GLY A 7 -10.62 -60.09 15.76
C GLY A 7 -10.36 -59.04 16.82
N GLN A 8 -9.31 -58.25 16.67
CA GLN A 8 -9.30 -56.81 16.96
C GLN A 8 -7.90 -56.21 16.80
N GLU A 9 -7.46 -56.15 15.55
CA GLU A 9 -6.53 -55.10 15.13
C GLU A 9 -7.30 -53.76 15.12
N ALA A 10 -7.38 -53.12 16.29
CA ALA A 10 -7.88 -51.76 16.42
C ALA A 10 -6.90 -50.80 15.72
N ARG A 11 -7.09 -50.60 14.40
CA ARG A 11 -6.39 -49.64 13.51
C ARG A 11 -5.89 -48.39 14.27
N PRO A 12 -4.59 -48.32 14.63
CA PRO A 12 -4.01 -47.18 15.36
C PRO A 12 -3.63 -45.99 14.46
N GLY A 13 -4.02 -45.98 13.17
CA GLY A 13 -3.34 -45.17 12.16
C GLY A 13 -4.00 -43.85 11.73
N LEU A 14 -5.33 -43.72 11.79
CA LEU A 14 -6.01 -42.58 11.14
C LEU A 14 -6.09 -41.34 12.02
N VAL A 15 -6.46 -41.48 13.29
CA VAL A 15 -6.64 -40.33 14.19
C VAL A 15 -5.30 -39.66 14.52
N HIS A 16 -4.24 -40.46 14.63
CA HIS A 16 -2.86 -39.95 14.76
C HIS A 16 -2.36 -39.29 13.47
N GLY A 17 -2.72 -39.81 12.30
CA GLY A 17 -2.37 -39.20 11.01
C GLY A 17 -3.01 -37.83 10.79
N VAL A 18 -4.30 -37.67 11.12
CA VAL A 18 -5.02 -36.40 11.00
C VAL A 18 -4.50 -35.36 12.00
N SER A 19 -4.20 -35.78 13.23
CA SER A 19 -3.56 -34.93 14.24
C SER A 19 -2.17 -34.45 13.80
N GLY A 20 -1.36 -35.33 13.22
CA GLY A 20 -0.05 -34.99 12.66
C GLY A 20 -0.14 -34.01 11.48
N LEU A 21 -1.11 -34.20 10.59
CA LEU A 21 -1.33 -33.32 9.44
C LEU A 21 -1.84 -31.94 9.87
N ALA A 22 -2.75 -31.87 10.84
CA ALA A 22 -3.23 -30.61 11.40
C ALA A 22 -2.10 -29.82 12.07
N ARG A 23 -1.21 -30.49 12.80
CA ARG A 23 -0.06 -29.86 13.44
C ARG A 23 0.96 -29.33 12.44
N ASN A 24 1.19 -30.06 11.35
CA ASN A 24 2.06 -29.63 10.26
C ASN A 24 1.46 -28.46 9.47
N ALA A 25 0.16 -28.51 9.18
CA ALA A 25 -0.56 -27.42 8.52
C ALA A 25 -0.52 -26.14 9.36
N PHE A 26 -0.70 -26.25 10.68
CA PHE A 26 -0.60 -25.13 11.60
C PHE A 26 0.84 -24.56 11.65
N ALA A 27 1.85 -25.42 11.66
CA ALA A 27 3.25 -24.99 11.63
C ALA A 27 3.61 -24.26 10.32
N LEU A 28 3.14 -24.76 9.17
CA LEU A 28 3.29 -24.10 7.87
C LEU A 28 2.56 -22.76 7.82
N PHE A 29 1.36 -22.68 8.38
CA PHE A 29 0.59 -21.44 8.45
C PHE A 29 1.32 -20.38 9.29
N VAL A 30 1.78 -20.75 10.49
CA VAL A 30 2.56 -19.86 11.36
C VAL A 30 3.83 -19.38 10.65
N SER A 31 4.55 -20.28 9.98
CA SER A 31 5.76 -19.93 9.22
C SER A 31 5.50 -18.95 8.07
N ARG A 32 4.37 -19.09 7.36
CA ARG A 32 3.96 -18.14 6.30
C ARG A 32 3.56 -16.77 6.87
N VAL A 33 2.91 -16.76 8.03
CA VAL A 33 2.56 -15.52 8.75
C VAL A 33 3.82 -14.82 9.25
N GLU A 34 4.80 -15.57 9.74
CA GLU A 34 6.09 -15.06 10.20
C GLU A 34 6.89 -14.48 9.02
N LEU A 35 6.88 -15.14 7.87
CA LEU A 35 7.47 -14.65 6.63
C LEU A 35 6.77 -13.38 6.12
N ALA A 36 5.44 -13.34 6.12
CA ALA A 36 4.67 -12.16 5.68
C ALA A 36 4.85 -10.98 6.63
N ALA A 37 4.98 -11.23 7.94
CA ALA A 37 5.30 -10.20 8.93
C ALA A 37 6.72 -9.64 8.74
N LEU A 38 7.68 -10.48 8.36
CA LEU A 38 9.05 -10.07 8.02
C LEU A 38 9.09 -9.27 6.70
N GLU A 39 8.45 -9.74 5.65
CA GLU A 39 8.36 -9.04 4.37
C GLU A 39 7.62 -7.70 4.51
N MET A 40 6.55 -7.64 5.32
CA MET A 40 5.89 -6.37 5.65
C MET A 40 6.80 -5.42 6.44
N GLY A 41 7.67 -5.94 7.30
CA GLY A 41 8.68 -5.16 8.00
C GLY A 41 9.68 -4.50 7.05
N GLU A 42 10.12 -5.24 6.04
CA GLU A 42 11.06 -4.75 5.02
C GLU A 42 10.41 -3.77 4.03
N VAL A 43 9.16 -4.04 3.61
CA VAL A 43 8.36 -3.10 2.82
C VAL A 43 8.12 -1.79 3.59
N ARG A 44 7.88 -1.86 4.90
CA ARG A 44 7.71 -0.66 5.75
C ARG A 44 8.98 0.18 5.81
N ASP A 45 10.15 -0.44 5.96
CA ASP A 45 11.42 0.29 6.00
C ASP A 45 11.76 0.91 4.64
N ASN A 46 11.49 0.20 3.55
CA ASN A 46 11.69 0.73 2.21
C ASN A 46 10.68 1.84 1.87
N LEU A 47 9.44 1.71 2.32
CA LEU A 47 8.42 2.77 2.21
C LEU A 47 8.81 4.00 3.03
N ALA A 48 9.31 3.82 4.26
CA ALA A 48 9.80 4.92 5.09
C ALA A 48 10.98 5.64 4.42
N ARG A 49 11.93 4.90 3.85
CA ARG A 49 13.03 5.45 3.05
C ARG A 49 12.53 6.22 1.83
N LEU A 50 11.56 5.68 1.09
CA LEU A 50 10.95 6.34 -0.07
C LEU A 50 10.22 7.62 0.34
N VAL A 51 9.49 7.61 1.45
CA VAL A 51 8.81 8.79 2.00
C VAL A 51 9.82 9.87 2.40
N ILE A 52 10.91 9.51 3.08
CA ILE A 52 11.96 10.47 3.46
C ILE A 52 12.58 11.10 2.21
N VAL A 53 12.99 10.28 1.23
CA VAL A 53 13.56 10.78 -0.04
C VAL A 53 12.54 11.62 -0.80
N GLY A 54 11.26 11.23 -0.79
CA GLY A 54 10.17 11.97 -1.41
C GLY A 54 9.93 13.33 -0.74
N VAL A 55 9.97 13.40 0.59
CA VAL A 55 9.84 14.66 1.35
C VAL A 55 11.02 15.58 1.06
N LEU A 56 12.26 15.06 1.14
CA LEU A 56 13.47 15.82 0.81
C LEU A 56 13.43 16.32 -0.64
N GLY A 57 13.05 15.46 -1.58
CA GLY A 57 12.89 15.80 -2.99
C GLY A 57 11.82 16.86 -3.21
N THR A 58 10.69 16.76 -2.50
CA THR A 58 9.61 17.77 -2.57
C THR A 58 10.09 19.12 -2.04
N ILE A 59 10.82 19.15 -0.92
CA ILE A 59 11.40 20.39 -0.38
C ILE A 59 12.38 21.00 -1.38
N ALA A 60 13.31 20.19 -1.92
CA ALA A 60 14.27 20.65 -2.91
C ALA A 60 13.58 21.19 -4.18
N LEU A 61 12.53 20.51 -4.64
CA LEU A 61 11.72 20.95 -5.78
C LEU A 61 11.01 22.28 -5.50
N CYS A 62 10.46 22.48 -4.29
CA CYS A 62 9.86 23.76 -3.89
C CYS A 62 10.88 24.90 -3.92
N PHE A 63 12.10 24.67 -3.39
CA PHE A 63 13.19 25.64 -3.48
C PHE A 63 13.59 25.92 -4.92
N ALA A 64 13.71 24.89 -5.76
CA ALA A 64 14.00 25.07 -7.18
C ALA A 64 12.92 25.91 -7.87
N LEU A 65 11.63 25.60 -7.65
CA LEU A 65 10.51 26.35 -8.20
C LEU A 65 10.55 27.83 -7.78
N ALA A 66 10.85 28.09 -6.50
CA ALA A 66 10.96 29.44 -5.96
C ALA A 66 12.11 30.22 -6.64
N CYS A 67 13.29 29.62 -6.76
CA CYS A 67 14.43 30.21 -7.45
C CYS A 67 14.14 30.49 -8.92
N TRP A 68 13.52 29.53 -9.64
CA TRP A 68 13.12 29.73 -11.03
C TRP A 68 12.11 30.85 -11.18
N THR A 69 11.14 30.94 -10.27
CA THR A 69 10.14 32.01 -10.26
C THR A 69 10.81 33.35 -10.05
N ALA A 70 11.70 33.47 -9.07
CA ALA A 70 12.43 34.70 -8.80
C ALA A 70 13.27 35.12 -10.02
N LEU A 71 13.91 34.17 -10.70
CA LEU A 71 14.66 34.41 -11.93
C LEU A 71 13.75 34.92 -13.06
N VAL A 72 12.59 34.29 -13.28
CA VAL A 72 11.61 34.77 -14.28
C VAL A 72 11.12 36.16 -13.94
N VAL A 73 10.80 36.43 -12.68
CA VAL A 73 10.36 37.76 -12.21
C VAL A 73 11.45 38.80 -12.46
N ALA A 74 12.71 38.50 -12.13
CA ALA A 74 13.84 39.40 -12.34
C ALA A 74 14.08 39.70 -13.82
N LEU A 75 14.05 38.67 -14.69
CA LEU A 75 14.24 38.84 -16.14
C LEU A 75 13.10 39.64 -16.78
N CYS A 76 11.86 39.40 -16.36
CA CYS A 76 10.70 40.09 -16.90
C CYS A 76 10.38 41.42 -16.19
N TRP A 77 11.14 41.80 -15.17
CA TRP A 77 10.85 42.98 -14.36
C TRP A 77 10.84 44.27 -15.19
N ASP A 78 11.81 44.46 -16.06
CA ASP A 78 11.91 45.68 -16.87
C ASP A 78 10.77 45.77 -17.91
N ALA A 79 10.35 44.62 -18.45
CA ALA A 79 9.29 44.56 -19.46
C ALA A 79 7.86 44.68 -18.89
N MET A 80 7.60 44.11 -17.71
CA MET A 80 6.25 43.97 -17.15
C MET A 80 6.06 44.65 -15.79
N GLY A 81 7.15 44.94 -15.07
CA GLY A 81 7.12 45.49 -13.71
C GLY A 81 6.23 44.65 -12.79
N TRP A 82 5.33 45.32 -12.06
CA TRP A 82 4.42 44.68 -11.11
C TRP A 82 3.45 43.64 -11.74
N LYS A 83 3.19 43.70 -13.05
CA LYS A 83 2.26 42.77 -13.72
C LYS A 83 2.74 41.32 -13.65
N ILE A 84 4.06 41.09 -13.67
CA ILE A 84 4.62 39.73 -13.58
C ILE A 84 4.29 39.09 -12.23
N LEU A 85 4.25 39.88 -11.15
CA LEU A 85 3.89 39.39 -9.81
C LEU A 85 2.43 38.94 -9.76
N LEU A 86 1.52 39.67 -10.39
CA LEU A 86 0.10 39.29 -10.47
C LEU A 86 -0.04 38.00 -11.28
N LEU A 87 0.65 37.89 -12.42
CA LEU A 87 0.63 36.67 -13.25
C LEU A 87 1.15 35.46 -12.49
N VAL A 88 2.30 35.58 -11.82
CA VAL A 88 2.87 34.53 -10.98
C VAL A 88 1.90 34.15 -9.84
N ALA A 89 1.29 35.13 -9.17
CA ALA A 89 0.30 34.88 -8.12
C ALA A 89 -0.92 34.11 -8.62
N VAL A 90 -1.46 34.47 -9.80
CA VAL A 90 -2.57 33.74 -10.43
C VAL A 90 -2.16 32.30 -10.75
N VAL A 91 -0.98 32.09 -11.35
CA VAL A 91 -0.48 30.74 -11.67
C VAL A 91 -0.38 29.87 -10.42
N TYR A 92 0.22 30.38 -9.34
CA TYR A 92 0.32 29.63 -8.09
C TYR A 92 -1.04 29.40 -7.41
N THR A 93 -1.97 30.35 -7.51
CA THR A 93 -3.33 30.21 -6.97
C THR A 93 -4.09 29.11 -7.70
N VAL A 94 -4.00 29.06 -9.03
CA VAL A 94 -4.59 27.98 -9.83
C VAL A 94 -3.95 26.65 -9.49
N LEU A 95 -2.62 26.58 -9.39
CA LEU A 95 -1.92 25.35 -9.04
C LEU A 95 -2.33 24.84 -7.65
N ALA A 96 -2.41 25.73 -6.66
CA ALA A 96 -2.88 25.41 -5.32
C ALA A 96 -4.34 24.92 -5.32
N ALA A 97 -5.23 25.58 -6.07
CA ALA A 97 -6.61 25.15 -6.21
C ALA A 97 -6.71 23.74 -6.83
N LEU A 98 -5.95 23.44 -7.88
CA LEU A 98 -5.90 22.12 -8.50
C LEU A 98 -5.43 21.05 -7.50
N ILE A 99 -4.37 21.33 -6.73
CA ILE A 99 -3.86 20.43 -5.69
C ILE A 99 -4.93 20.20 -4.61
N LEU A 100 -5.61 21.25 -4.14
CA LEU A 100 -6.67 21.13 -3.14
C LEU A 100 -7.87 20.32 -3.65
N LEU A 101 -8.26 20.49 -4.91
CA LEU A 101 -9.32 19.70 -5.53
C LEU A 101 -8.93 18.23 -5.63
N ARG A 102 -7.68 17.94 -6.03
CA ARG A 102 -7.15 16.56 -6.08
C ARG A 102 -7.04 15.94 -4.69
N ALA A 103 -6.54 16.68 -3.70
CA ALA A 103 -6.48 16.24 -2.32
C ALA A 103 -7.89 15.92 -1.80
N ARG A 104 -8.87 16.79 -2.04
CA ARG A 104 -10.28 16.53 -1.67
C ARG A 104 -10.86 15.31 -2.36
N SER A 105 -10.52 15.08 -3.63
CA SER A 105 -10.93 13.86 -4.33
C SER A 105 -10.35 12.60 -3.70
N LEU A 106 -9.09 12.64 -3.24
CA LEU A 106 -8.42 11.51 -2.56
C LEU A 106 -8.96 11.26 -1.15
N LEU A 107 -9.39 12.32 -0.45
CA LEU A 107 -10.03 12.22 0.86
C LEU A 107 -11.54 11.90 0.76
N SER A 108 -12.12 11.96 -0.44
CA SER A 108 -13.52 11.57 -0.64
C SER A 108 -13.63 10.04 -0.55
N PRO A 109 -14.50 9.51 0.33
CA PRO A 109 -14.55 8.08 0.69
C PRO A 109 -14.77 7.12 -0.50
N ASP A 110 -15.26 7.60 -1.64
CA ASP A 110 -15.46 6.80 -2.86
C ASP A 110 -14.16 6.46 -3.63
N SER A 111 -13.03 7.15 -3.37
CA SER A 111 -11.77 6.95 -4.12
C SER A 111 -10.78 6.00 -3.43
N LEU A 112 -11.07 5.55 -2.21
CA LEU A 112 -10.48 4.33 -1.68
C LEU A 112 -11.08 3.19 -2.51
N SER A 113 -10.48 2.88 -3.65
CA SER A 113 -10.89 1.77 -4.53
C SER A 113 -10.58 0.39 -3.95
N LEU A 114 -10.16 0.29 -2.68
CA LEU A 114 -9.99 -0.97 -1.96
C LEU A 114 -11.31 -1.75 -1.76
N PRO A 115 -12.47 -1.16 -1.45
CA PRO A 115 -13.78 -1.83 -1.47
C PRO A 115 -14.18 -2.40 -2.83
N ALA A 116 -13.82 -1.78 -3.96
CA ALA A 116 -14.14 -2.35 -5.28
C ALA A 116 -13.31 -3.61 -5.55
N THR A 117 -12.00 -3.61 -5.25
CA THR A 117 -11.15 -4.80 -5.37
C THR A 117 -11.47 -5.86 -4.31
N LEU A 118 -11.83 -5.46 -3.09
CA LEU A 118 -12.29 -6.37 -2.03
C LEU A 118 -13.67 -6.96 -2.32
N ALA A 119 -14.55 -6.24 -3.03
CA ALA A 119 -15.82 -6.78 -3.48
C ALA A 119 -15.60 -7.83 -4.58
N GLU A 120 -14.64 -7.59 -5.47
CA GLU A 120 -14.24 -8.55 -6.50
C GLU A 120 -13.59 -9.81 -5.90
N LEU A 121 -12.72 -9.66 -4.89
CA LEU A 121 -12.16 -10.76 -4.11
C LEU A 121 -13.21 -11.52 -3.26
N ARG A 122 -14.27 -10.84 -2.82
CA ARG A 122 -15.36 -11.47 -2.06
C ARG A 122 -16.30 -12.27 -2.95
N GLY A 123 -16.52 -11.83 -4.18
CA GLY A 123 -17.26 -12.58 -5.19
C GLY A 123 -16.58 -13.91 -5.55
N ASP A 124 -15.25 -13.92 -5.69
CA ASP A 124 -14.50 -15.14 -5.97
C ASP A 124 -14.50 -16.10 -4.77
N ARG A 125 -14.50 -15.56 -3.53
CA ARG A 125 -14.63 -16.34 -2.30
C ARG A 125 -16.02 -16.97 -2.14
N ASP A 126 -17.09 -16.23 -2.45
CA ASP A 126 -18.46 -16.75 -2.33
C ASP A 126 -18.81 -17.72 -3.47
N ALA A 127 -18.02 -17.75 -4.56
CA ALA A 127 -18.10 -18.79 -5.59
C ALA A 127 -17.35 -20.10 -5.20
N LEU A 128 -16.46 -20.03 -4.21
CA LEU A 128 -15.68 -21.15 -3.70
C LEU A 128 -16.26 -21.80 -2.43
N MET A 129 -17.31 -21.22 -1.82
CA MET A 129 -18.10 -21.80 -0.72
C MET A 129 -19.49 -22.22 -1.22
#